data_AF-X1AX26-F1
#
_entry.id   AF-X1AX26-F1
#
_cell.length_a   1.000
_cell.length_b   1.000
_cell.length_c   1.000
_cell.angle_alpha   90.00
_cell.angle_beta   90.00
_cell.angle_gamma   90.00
#
_symmetry.space_group_name_H-M   'P 1'
#
loop_
_entity.id
_entity.type
_entity.pdbx_description
1 polymer ?
#
loop_
_entity_poly.entity_id
_entity_poly.type
_entity_poly.pdbx_seq_one_letter_code
_entity_poly.pdbx_strand_id
1 'polypeptide(L)'
;STAVDPSEYLDLVALGTIADVVSLKDENRVLVKLGLERLQQSSSLGLRTLLSLVGLSGKEITEGQVGFILAPRLNACGRLSLARKAVKLLLSTDARESFQLAKNLDRENVDRRRTQERMCKEAEELLPEEKGPVIVLSKSGWHAGVIGLVASYIREKYFRPTVIFS
;
A
#
# COMPACT_ATOMS: atom_id res chain seq x y z
N SER A 1 8.81 34.02 11.85
CA SER A 1 7.98 32.84 12.14
C SER A 1 7.37 32.40 10.83
N THR A 2 7.91 31.37 10.18
CA THR A 2 7.32 30.78 8.97
C THR A 2 6.15 29.90 9.42
N ALA A 3 4.95 30.47 9.44
CA ALA A 3 3.75 29.68 9.68
C ALA A 3 3.63 28.67 8.52
N VAL A 4 3.69 27.39 8.88
CA VAL A 4 3.47 26.29 7.95
C VAL A 4 1.98 26.30 7.61
N ASP A 5 1.61 26.41 6.34
CA ASP A 5 0.22 26.27 5.91
C ASP A 5 -0.13 24.77 5.86
N PRO A 6 -1.06 24.26 6.70
CA PRO A 6 -1.44 22.85 6.69
C PRO A 6 -2.00 22.38 5.35
N SER A 7 -2.54 23.29 4.54
CA SER A 7 -3.02 22.98 3.18
C SER A 7 -1.91 22.41 2.29
N GLU A 8 -0.64 22.68 2.64
CA GLU A 8 0.51 22.23 1.87
C GLU A 8 0.74 20.71 1.92
N TYR A 9 0.14 20.03 2.88
CA TYR A 9 0.33 18.60 3.15
C TYR A 9 -0.91 17.76 2.86
N LEU A 10 -1.92 18.33 2.20
CA LEU A 10 -3.18 17.62 1.90
C LEU A 10 -2.97 16.37 1.03
N ASP A 11 -1.92 16.33 0.21
CA ASP A 11 -1.53 15.15 -0.56
C ASP A 11 -1.10 13.98 0.35
N LEU A 12 -0.33 14.26 1.40
CA LEU A 12 0.02 13.27 2.43
C LEU A 12 -1.20 12.86 3.28
N VAL A 13 -2.09 13.81 3.59
CA VAL A 13 -3.34 13.53 4.32
C VAL A 13 -4.21 12.57 3.51
N ALA A 14 -4.42 12.84 2.22
CA ALA A 14 -5.20 11.95 1.35
C ALA A 14 -4.56 10.57 1.22
N LEU A 15 -3.24 10.52 1.01
CA LEU A 15 -2.49 9.27 0.93
C LEU A 15 -2.64 8.41 2.20
N GLY A 16 -2.49 9.01 3.38
CA GLY A 16 -2.66 8.31 4.67
C GLY A 16 -4.11 7.86 4.88
N THR A 17 -5.07 8.76 4.65
CA THR A 17 -6.50 8.46 4.83
C THR A 17 -6.96 7.29 3.96
N ILE A 18 -6.54 7.26 2.70
CA ILE A 18 -6.86 6.18 1.77
C ILE A 18 -6.10 4.89 2.13
N ALA A 19 -4.82 5.00 2.51
CA ALA A 19 -4.01 3.84 2.89
C ALA A 19 -4.55 3.12 4.14
N ASP A 20 -5.12 3.87 5.08
CA ASP A 20 -5.72 3.35 6.32
C ASP A 20 -7.19 2.90 6.13
N VAL A 21 -7.72 2.94 4.90
CA VAL A 21 -9.08 2.50 4.55
C VAL A 21 -10.14 3.22 5.44
N VAL A 22 -9.89 4.50 5.73
CA VAL A 22 -10.79 5.33 6.54
C VAL A 22 -12.08 5.63 5.77
N SER A 23 -13.21 5.75 6.48
CA SER A 23 -14.49 6.09 5.85
C SER A 23 -14.44 7.48 5.19
N LEU A 24 -14.69 7.52 3.88
CA LEU A 24 -14.71 8.74 3.07
C LEU A 24 -16.08 9.44 3.15
N LYS A 25 -16.43 9.84 4.37
CA LYS A 25 -17.62 10.63 4.69
C LYS A 25 -17.19 11.97 5.28
N ASP A 26 -18.11 12.93 5.27
CA ASP A 26 -17.96 14.21 5.98
C ASP A 26 -16.61 14.89 5.70
N GLU A 27 -15.81 15.19 6.72
CA GLU A 27 -14.53 15.87 6.59
C GLU A 27 -13.51 15.06 5.78
N ASN A 28 -13.44 13.74 5.98
CA ASN A 28 -12.50 12.87 5.26
C ASN A 28 -12.74 12.91 3.77
N ARG A 29 -14.01 13.02 3.34
CA ARG A 29 -14.35 13.15 1.92
C ARG A 29 -13.78 14.45 1.33
N VAL A 30 -13.89 15.56 2.04
CA VAL A 30 -13.38 16.86 1.60
C VAL A 30 -11.85 16.86 1.58
N LEU A 31 -11.22 16.37 2.64
CA LEU A 31 -9.76 16.27 2.75
C LEU A 31 -9.16 15.39 1.66
N VAL A 32 -9.75 14.23 1.41
CA VAL A 32 -9.27 13.33 0.35
C VAL A 32 -9.44 13.95 -1.03
N LYS A 33 -10.58 14.58 -1.32
CA LYS A 33 -10.80 15.24 -2.62
C LYS A 33 -9.73 16.30 -2.88
N LEU A 34 -9.54 17.24 -1.95
CA LEU A 34 -8.56 18.32 -2.09
C LEU A 34 -7.12 17.77 -2.12
N GLY A 35 -6.85 16.72 -1.35
CA GLY A 35 -5.55 16.07 -1.32
C GLY A 35 -5.22 15.30 -2.60
N LEU A 36 -6.20 14.69 -3.28
CA LEU A 36 -6.00 14.07 -4.59
C LEU A 36 -5.67 15.10 -5.68
N GLU A 37 -6.40 16.22 -5.70
CA GLU A 37 -6.12 17.35 -6.59
C GLU A 37 -4.69 17.87 -6.36
N ARG A 38 -4.29 17.99 -5.08
CA ARG A 38 -2.92 18.38 -4.72
C ARG A 38 -1.89 17.33 -5.09
N LEU A 39 -2.17 16.04 -4.91
CA LEU A 39 -1.25 14.94 -5.21
C LEU A 39 -0.86 14.92 -6.69
N GLN A 40 -1.80 15.24 -7.60
CA GLN A 40 -1.52 15.40 -9.02
C GLN A 40 -0.43 16.44 -9.30
N GLN A 41 -0.35 17.49 -8.48
CA GLN A 41 0.59 18.60 -8.59
C GLN A 41 1.54 18.68 -7.38
N SER A 42 1.80 17.55 -6.72
CA SER A 42 2.53 17.51 -5.45
C SER A 42 3.89 18.21 -5.57
N SER A 43 4.24 19.02 -4.57
CA SER A 43 5.57 19.63 -4.47
C SER A 43 6.63 18.64 -3.97
N SER A 44 6.23 17.48 -3.42
CA SER A 44 7.15 16.44 -2.96
C SER A 44 7.83 15.77 -4.15
N LEU A 45 9.15 15.93 -4.24
CA LEU A 45 9.98 15.27 -5.25
C LEU A 45 9.83 13.74 -5.19
N GLY A 46 9.71 13.18 -3.99
CA GLY A 46 9.50 11.76 -3.77
C GLY A 46 8.18 11.25 -4.35
N LEU A 47 7.07 11.95 -4.05
CA LEU A 47 5.75 11.60 -4.60
C LEU A 47 5.71 11.72 -6.11
N ARG A 48 6.25 12.81 -6.68
CA ARG A 48 6.34 12.99 -8.14
C ARG A 48 7.14 11.88 -8.81
N THR A 49 8.24 11.48 -8.18
CA THR A 49 9.09 10.39 -8.68
C THR A 49 8.36 9.05 -8.64
N LEU A 50 7.63 8.78 -7.56
CA LEU A 50 6.82 7.57 -7.45
C LEU A 50 5.69 7.55 -8.49
N LEU A 51 4.97 8.67 -8.65
CA LEU A 51 3.92 8.83 -9.66
C LEU A 51 4.44 8.59 -11.09
N SER A 52 5.61 9.13 -11.40
CA SER A 52 6.28 8.90 -12.68
C SER A 52 6.62 7.42 -12.88
N LEU A 53 7.22 6.78 -11.87
CA LEU A 53 7.61 5.37 -11.92
C LEU A 53 6.41 4.44 -12.18
N VAL A 54 5.24 4.77 -11.63
CA VAL A 54 4.01 3.97 -11.80
C VAL A 54 3.15 4.41 -12.99
N GLY A 55 3.63 5.34 -13.82
CA GLY A 55 2.92 5.78 -15.02
C GLY A 55 1.68 6.65 -14.76
N LEU A 56 1.63 7.33 -13.61
CA LEU A 56 0.56 8.24 -13.20
C LEU A 56 0.93 9.72 -13.31
N SER A 57 2.16 10.05 -13.74
CA SER A 57 2.59 11.43 -13.93
C SER A 57 1.66 12.20 -14.87
N GLY A 58 1.17 13.36 -14.43
CA GLY A 58 0.29 14.24 -15.21
C GLY A 58 -1.15 13.73 -15.38
N LYS A 59 -1.51 12.60 -14.77
CA LYS A 59 -2.87 12.06 -14.80
C LYS A 59 -3.67 12.55 -13.60
N GLU A 60 -4.98 12.58 -13.76
CA GLU A 60 -5.90 12.68 -12.63
C GLU A 60 -5.71 11.46 -11.72
N ILE A 61 -5.53 11.72 -10.41
CA ILE A 61 -5.27 10.68 -9.42
C ILE A 61 -6.56 10.34 -8.69
N THR A 62 -6.94 9.07 -8.72
CA THR A 62 -8.16 8.59 -8.05
C THR A 62 -7.85 7.88 -6.73
N GLU A 63 -8.86 7.75 -5.86
CA GLU A 63 -8.76 7.00 -4.61
C GLU A 63 -8.28 5.56 -4.86
N GLY A 64 -8.80 4.94 -5.93
CA GLY A 64 -8.40 3.59 -6.33
C GLY A 64 -6.92 3.50 -6.71
N GLN A 65 -6.38 4.48 -7.43
CA GLN A 65 -4.96 4.51 -7.74
C GLN A 65 -4.11 4.71 -6.47
N VAL A 66 -4.54 5.57 -5.54
CA VAL A 66 -3.84 5.70 -4.27
C VAL A 66 -3.86 4.38 -3.50
N GLY A 67 -5.04 3.79 -3.29
CA GLY A 67 -5.21 2.58 -2.48
C GLY A 67 -4.59 1.31 -3.07
N PHE A 68 -4.60 1.15 -4.40
CA PHE A 68 -4.13 -0.07 -5.06
C PHE A 68 -2.76 0.06 -5.74
N ILE A 69 -2.26 1.29 -5.98
CA ILE A 69 -0.99 1.52 -6.69
C ILE A 69 0.04 2.17 -5.77
N LEU A 70 -0.29 3.29 -5.11
CA LEU A 70 0.68 4.05 -4.31
C LEU A 70 0.87 3.46 -2.91
N ALA A 71 -0.21 3.31 -2.15
CA ALA A 71 -0.17 2.80 -0.78
C ALA A 71 0.53 1.44 -0.66
N PRO A 72 0.30 0.44 -1.55
CA PRO A 72 0.98 -0.86 -1.46
C PRO A 72 2.50 -0.78 -1.65
N ARG A 73 3.01 0.25 -2.35
CA ARG A 73 4.45 0.47 -2.53
C ARG A 73 5.10 1.08 -1.30
N LEU A 74 4.42 2.04 -0.68
CA LEU A 74 4.87 2.63 0.57
C LEU A 74 4.77 1.63 1.74
N ASN A 75 3.82 0.71 1.66
CA ASN A 75 3.55 -0.33 2.64
C ASN A 75 4.10 -1.72 2.24
N ALA A 76 5.05 -1.78 1.30
CA ALA A 76 5.69 -3.05 0.93
C ALA A 76 6.31 -3.71 2.19
N CYS A 77 6.44 -5.05 2.20
CA CYS A 77 6.66 -5.86 3.41
C CYS A 77 7.82 -5.44 4.35
N GLY A 78 7.49 -5.08 5.59
CA GLY A 78 8.45 -4.99 6.69
C GLY A 78 8.28 -3.71 7.50
N ARG A 79 7.74 -3.83 8.72
CA ARG A 79 7.23 -2.71 9.53
C ARG A 79 8.29 -1.64 9.90
N LEU A 80 9.58 -1.92 9.81
CA LEU A 80 10.63 -1.00 10.29
C LEU A 80 11.63 -0.57 9.21
N SER A 81 12.23 -1.49 8.46
CA SER A 81 13.22 -1.13 7.45
C SER A 81 12.59 -0.41 6.24
N LEU A 82 11.40 -0.82 5.81
CA LEU A 82 10.73 -0.24 4.65
C LEU A 82 9.96 1.03 4.97
N ALA A 83 9.37 1.11 6.16
CA ALA A 83 8.77 2.34 6.67
C ALA A 83 9.78 3.51 6.64
N ARG A 84 11.04 3.25 7.01
CA ARG A 84 12.13 4.25 6.90
C ARG A 84 12.41 4.67 5.45
N LYS A 85 12.36 3.74 4.49
CA LYS A 85 12.56 4.06 3.06
C LYS A 85 11.42 4.89 2.50
N ALA A 86 10.17 4.57 2.86
CA ALA A 86 9.00 5.33 2.46
C ALA A 86 9.06 6.77 3.01
N VAL A 87 9.33 6.94 4.31
CA VAL A 87 9.51 8.27 4.92
C VAL A 87 10.67 9.01 4.26
N LYS A 88 11.80 8.34 4.03
CA LYS A 88 12.96 8.95 3.37
C LYS A 88 12.64 9.39 1.94
N LEU A 89 11.83 8.62 1.19
CA LEU A 89 11.37 9.02 -0.13
C LEU A 89 10.52 10.29 -0.04
N LEU A 90 9.54 10.33 0.85
CA LEU A 90 8.62 11.47 0.98
C LEU A 90 9.33 12.78 1.37
N LEU A 91 10.45 12.68 2.10
CA LEU A 91 11.27 13.81 2.56
C LEU A 91 12.46 14.13 1.65
N SER A 92 12.74 13.30 0.64
CA SER A 92 13.93 13.45 -0.20
C SER A 92 13.84 14.70 -1.08
N THR A 93 14.92 15.49 -1.08
CA THR A 93 15.11 16.66 -1.96
C THR A 93 16.12 16.39 -3.07
N ASP A 94 16.73 15.20 -3.11
CA ASP A 94 17.68 14.79 -4.14
C ASP A 94 17.02 13.87 -5.18
N ALA A 95 17.14 14.23 -6.46
CA ALA A 95 16.46 13.51 -7.53
C ALA A 95 16.98 12.07 -7.70
N ARG A 96 18.28 11.85 -7.50
CA ARG A 96 18.90 10.53 -7.64
C ARG A 96 18.48 9.62 -6.49
N GLU A 97 18.49 10.12 -5.27
CA GLU A 97 18.03 9.42 -4.08
C GLU A 97 16.55 9.07 -4.17
N SER A 98 15.70 10.04 -4.54
CA SER A 98 14.27 9.81 -4.74
C SER A 98 14.01 8.69 -5.76
N PHE A 99 14.71 8.71 -6.90
CA PHE A 99 14.57 7.67 -7.91
C PHE A 99 15.00 6.30 -7.38
N GLN A 100 16.12 6.22 -6.67
CA GLN A 100 16.62 4.97 -6.12
C GLN A 100 15.68 4.40 -5.05
N LEU A 101 15.15 5.25 -4.16
CA LEU A 101 14.19 4.87 -3.13
C LEU A 101 12.87 4.40 -3.74
N ALA A 102 12.29 5.15 -4.68
CA ALA A 102 11.05 4.77 -5.37
C ALA A 102 11.21 3.43 -6.10
N LYS A 103 12.33 3.21 -6.81
CA LYS A 103 12.63 1.95 -7.49
C LYS A 103 12.76 0.78 -6.52
N ASN A 104 13.35 1.00 -5.34
CA ASN A 104 13.47 -0.03 -4.31
C ASN A 104 12.10 -0.42 -3.76
N LEU A 105 11.25 0.57 -3.44
CA LEU A 105 9.89 0.31 -2.95
C LEU A 105 9.02 -0.40 -4.00
N ASP A 106 9.16 -0.03 -5.28
CA ASP A 106 8.45 -0.72 -6.36
C ASP A 106 8.88 -2.19 -6.49
N ARG A 107 10.19 -2.47 -6.43
CA ARG A 107 10.73 -3.84 -6.43
C ARG A 107 10.20 -4.65 -5.26
N GLU A 108 10.25 -4.11 -4.05
CA GLU A 108 9.76 -4.79 -2.84
C GLU A 108 8.27 -5.08 -2.91
N ASN A 109 7.47 -4.17 -3.48
CA ASN A 109 6.05 -4.43 -3.73
C ASN A 109 5.82 -5.50 -4.81
N VAL A 110 6.62 -5.53 -5.87
CA VAL A 110 6.56 -6.61 -6.89
C VAL A 110 6.89 -7.96 -6.26
N ASP A 111 7.96 -8.05 -5.48
CA ASP A 111 8.38 -9.29 -4.82
C ASP A 111 7.35 -9.76 -3.78
N ARG A 112 6.77 -8.82 -3.03
CA ARG A 112 5.63 -9.08 -2.15
C ARG A 112 4.45 -9.67 -2.91
N ARG A 113 4.03 -9.07 -4.03
CA ARG A 113 2.90 -9.56 -4.83
C ARG A 113 3.15 -10.98 -5.34
N ARG A 114 4.34 -11.24 -5.89
CA ARG A 114 4.73 -12.60 -6.32
C ARG A 114 4.66 -13.61 -5.18
N THR A 115 5.15 -13.22 -4.01
CA THR A 115 5.09 -14.06 -2.81
C THR A 115 3.65 -14.31 -2.38
N GLN A 116 2.82 -13.27 -2.38
CA GLN A 116 1.39 -13.37 -2.08
C GLN A 116 0.68 -14.31 -3.06
N GLU A 117 0.86 -14.13 -4.36
CA GLU A 117 0.24 -14.96 -5.40
C GLU A 117 0.60 -16.44 -5.23
N ARG A 118 1.89 -16.73 -5.02
CA ARG A 118 2.35 -18.09 -4.74
C ARG A 118 1.70 -18.66 -3.49
N MET A 119 1.71 -17.92 -2.38
CA MET A 119 1.14 -18.38 -1.10
C MET A 119 -0.39 -18.53 -1.16
N CYS A 120 -1.10 -17.68 -1.92
CA CYS A 120 -2.53 -17.84 -2.16
C CYS A 120 -2.83 -19.13 -2.91
N LYS A 121 -2.07 -19.44 -3.97
CA LYS A 121 -2.23 -20.70 -4.70
C LYS A 121 -1.98 -21.91 -3.80
N GLU A 122 -0.89 -21.89 -3.03
CA GLU A 122 -0.58 -22.96 -2.07
C GLU A 122 -1.65 -23.09 -0.98
N ALA A 123 -2.23 -21.98 -0.52
CA ALA A 123 -3.31 -22.00 0.46
C ALA A 123 -4.57 -22.66 -0.10
N GLU A 124 -4.89 -22.42 -1.37
CA GLU A 124 -6.03 -23.06 -2.04
C GLU A 124 -5.85 -24.57 -2.22
N GLU A 125 -4.64 -25.01 -2.52
CA GLU A 125 -4.28 -26.44 -2.63
C GLU A 125 -4.42 -27.18 -1.29
N LEU A 126 -4.32 -26.47 -0.16
CA LEU A 126 -4.46 -27.04 1.18
C LEU A 126 -5.91 -27.04 1.69
N LEU A 127 -6.85 -26.42 0.97
CA LEU A 127 -8.24 -26.37 1.42
C LEU A 127 -8.91 -27.74 1.30
N PRO A 128 -9.62 -28.21 2.33
CA PRO A 128 -10.46 -29.39 2.21
C PRO A 128 -11.63 -29.15 1.24
N GLU A 129 -12.15 -30.23 0.66
CA GLU A 129 -13.34 -30.19 -0.19
C GLU A 129 -14.53 -29.57 0.57
N GLU A 130 -14.85 -30.14 1.74
CA GLU A 130 -15.81 -29.59 2.69
C GLU A 130 -15.14 -28.57 3.63
N LYS A 131 -15.62 -27.33 3.59
CA LYS A 131 -15.08 -26.23 4.38
C LYS A 131 -15.92 -26.04 5.63
N GLY A 132 -15.27 -26.14 6.79
CA GLY A 132 -15.88 -25.81 8.07
C GLY A 132 -16.26 -24.33 8.23
N PRO A 133 -16.81 -23.94 9.38
CA PRO A 133 -17.19 -22.56 9.67
C PRO A 133 -15.98 -21.61 9.78
N VAL A 134 -14.78 -22.15 10.01
CA VAL A 134 -13.51 -21.43 10.10
C VAL A 134 -12.48 -22.19 9.25
N ILE A 135 -11.67 -21.45 8.50
CA ILE A 135 -10.54 -21.99 7.73
C ILE A 135 -9.26 -21.79 8.55
N VAL A 136 -8.54 -22.87 8.82
CA VAL A 136 -7.24 -22.83 9.49
C VAL A 136 -6.20 -23.49 8.59
N LEU A 137 -5.19 -22.74 8.18
CA LEU A 137 -4.11 -23.22 7.31
C LEU A 137 -2.76 -23.00 7.99
N SER A 138 -1.82 -23.91 7.73
CA SER A 138 -0.44 -23.78 8.19
C SER A 138 0.49 -24.41 7.17
N LYS A 139 1.59 -23.72 6.86
CA LYS A 139 2.66 -24.27 6.00
C LYS A 139 3.99 -23.62 6.34
N SER A 140 4.99 -24.45 6.60
CA SER A 140 6.36 -24.01 6.83
C SER A 140 6.91 -23.25 5.62
N GLY A 141 7.65 -22.16 5.88
CA GLY A 141 8.28 -21.36 4.83
C GLY A 141 7.35 -20.31 4.18
N TRP A 142 6.15 -20.12 4.71
CA TRP A 142 5.34 -18.95 4.40
C TRP A 142 6.01 -17.68 4.94
N HIS A 143 5.79 -16.56 4.26
CA HIS A 143 6.46 -15.31 4.62
C HIS A 143 5.61 -14.54 5.64
N ALA A 144 6.10 -14.34 6.85
CA ALA A 144 5.37 -13.67 7.94
C ALA A 144 4.86 -12.27 7.59
N GLY A 145 5.56 -11.54 6.72
CA GLY A 145 5.09 -10.25 6.19
C GLY A 145 3.92 -10.32 5.19
N VAL A 146 3.52 -11.52 4.75
CA VAL A 146 2.52 -11.75 3.69
C VAL A 146 1.33 -12.60 4.17
N ILE A 147 1.48 -13.39 5.24
CA ILE A 147 0.42 -14.28 5.76
C ILE A 147 -0.93 -13.58 5.98
N GLY A 148 -0.92 -12.33 6.44
CA GLY A 148 -2.14 -11.56 6.67
C GLY A 148 -2.89 -11.23 5.37
N LEU A 149 -2.17 -10.99 4.27
CA LEU A 149 -2.76 -10.74 2.96
C LEU A 149 -3.39 -12.02 2.39
N VAL A 150 -2.75 -13.17 2.59
CA VAL A 150 -3.28 -14.46 2.18
C VAL A 150 -4.52 -14.82 3.00
N ALA A 151 -4.51 -14.57 4.30
CA ALA A 151 -5.68 -14.79 5.16
C ALA A 151 -6.88 -13.95 4.72
N SER A 152 -6.66 -12.65 4.42
CA SER A 152 -7.70 -11.78 3.87
C SER A 152 -8.24 -12.27 2.52
N TYR A 153 -7.35 -12.70 1.62
CA TYR A 153 -7.72 -13.27 0.32
C TYR A 153 -8.64 -14.50 0.46
N ILE A 154 -8.26 -15.47 1.28
CA ILE A 154 -9.06 -16.69 1.51
C ILE A 154 -10.39 -16.33 2.18
N ARG A 155 -10.38 -15.43 3.17
CA ARG A 155 -11.60 -14.94 3.83
C ARG A 155 -12.57 -14.32 2.83
N GLU A 156 -12.08 -13.47 1.93
CA GLU A 156 -12.91 -12.79 0.93
C GLU A 156 -13.44 -13.73 -0.14
N LYS A 157 -12.62 -14.71 -0.58
CA LYS A 157 -13.02 -15.67 -1.61
C LYS A 157 -14.05 -16.69 -1.10
N TYR A 158 -13.90 -17.16 0.15
CA TYR A 158 -14.71 -18.25 0.69
C TYR A 158 -15.73 -17.81 1.74
N PHE A 159 -15.76 -16.52 2.13
CA PHE A 159 -16.66 -15.96 3.13
C PHE A 159 -16.60 -16.71 4.48
N ARG A 160 -15.39 -17.09 4.89
CA ARG A 160 -15.12 -17.77 6.17
C ARG A 160 -14.00 -17.07 6.94
N PRO A 161 -14.13 -16.89 8.27
CA PRO A 161 -13.00 -16.51 9.12
C PRO A 161 -11.80 -17.40 8.82
N THR A 162 -10.63 -16.78 8.63
CA THR A 162 -9.42 -17.48 8.19
C THR A 162 -8.26 -17.16 9.12
N VAL A 163 -7.58 -18.19 9.61
CA VAL A 163 -6.36 -18.09 10.41
C VAL A 163 -5.24 -18.82 9.66
N ILE A 164 -4.09 -18.16 9.53
CA ILE A 164 -2.91 -18.70 8.86
C ILE A 164 -1.71 -18.69 9.81
N PHE A 165 -1.05 -19.83 9.93
CA PHE A 165 0.22 -19.99 10.63
C PHE A 165 1.37 -20.20 9.64
N SER A 166 2.56 -19.79 10.03
CA SER A 166 3.79 -19.91 9.24
C SER A 166 4.98 -20.27 10.12
#